data_AF-A0A6N6ML89-F1
#
_entry.id   AF-A0A6N6ML89-F1
#
_cell.length_a   1.000
_cell.length_b   1.000
_cell.length_c   1.000
_cell.angle_alpha   90.00
_cell.angle_beta   90.00
_cell.angle_gamma   90.00
#
_symmetry.space_group_name_H-M   'P 1'
#
loop_
_entity.id
_entity.type
_entity.pdbx_description
1 polymer ?
#
loop_
_entity_poly.entity_id
_entity_poly.type
_entity_poly.pdbx_seq_one_letter_code
_entity_poly.pdbx_strand_id
1 'polypeptide(L)'
;MTRLLATLCLTTALALPLAARADEAADKLSEAKTLVQKTLIKNLETGFSAALEKTVAPMKDDKAEAFRKEALAEFDRQRTVMVEGLSKEYAAKFSLDELKHINGIYDDKTYQKFQAINADPSSTVTAVSQNAVTRLLNMLSLAAASENAGGQPETPAAPK
;
A
#
# COMPACT_ATOMS: atom_id res chain seq x y z
N MET A 1 -48.82 38.19 -4.16
CA MET A 1 -48.28 36.95 -4.76
C MET A 1 -46.81 37.03 -5.16
N THR A 2 -46.28 38.19 -5.60
CA THR A 2 -44.86 38.37 -5.97
C THR A 2 -43.86 38.13 -4.83
N ARG A 3 -44.23 38.40 -3.57
CA ARG A 3 -43.34 38.15 -2.41
C ARG A 3 -43.07 36.67 -2.14
N LEU A 4 -44.00 35.76 -2.44
CA LEU A 4 -43.83 34.31 -2.22
C LEU A 4 -42.91 33.66 -3.27
N LEU A 5 -42.96 34.14 -4.51
CA LEU A 5 -42.08 33.70 -5.58
C LEU A 5 -40.62 34.11 -5.35
N ALA A 6 -40.40 35.32 -4.82
CA ALA A 6 -39.07 35.81 -4.48
C ALA A 6 -38.41 34.98 -3.37
N THR A 7 -39.16 34.55 -2.34
CA THR A 7 -38.62 33.71 -1.26
C THR A 7 -38.29 32.29 -1.74
N LEU A 8 -39.09 31.72 -2.66
CA LEU A 8 -38.84 30.38 -3.21
C LEU A 8 -37.60 30.34 -4.12
N CYS A 9 -37.32 31.42 -4.86
CA CYS A 9 -36.11 31.51 -5.70
C CYS A 9 -34.84 31.77 -4.86
N LEU A 10 -34.97 32.41 -3.70
CA LEU A 10 -33.85 32.68 -2.81
C LEU A 10 -33.42 31.43 -2.04
N THR A 11 -34.36 30.55 -1.66
CA THR A 11 -34.05 29.29 -0.98
C THR A 11 -33.42 28.25 -1.90
N THR A 12 -33.81 28.18 -3.18
CA THR A 12 -33.17 27.30 -4.16
C THR A 12 -31.75 27.78 -4.49
N ALA A 13 -31.54 29.08 -4.63
CA ALA A 13 -30.20 29.66 -4.86
C ALA A 13 -29.21 29.40 -3.70
N LEU A 14 -29.69 29.34 -2.45
CA LEU A 14 -28.87 29.07 -1.27
C LEU A 14 -28.62 27.58 -0.99
N ALA A 15 -29.50 26.70 -1.46
CA ALA A 15 -29.34 25.25 -1.27
C ALA A 15 -28.43 24.60 -2.34
N LEU A 16 -28.32 25.19 -3.53
CA LEU A 16 -27.49 24.68 -4.63
C LEU A 16 -25.99 24.56 -4.28
N PRO A 17 -25.34 25.56 -3.64
CA PRO A 17 -23.91 25.47 -3.31
C PRO A 17 -23.62 24.38 -2.27
N LEU A 18 -24.55 24.14 -1.34
CA LEU A 18 -24.40 23.13 -0.30
C LEU A 18 -24.59 21.71 -0.85
N ALA A 19 -25.56 21.52 -1.74
CA ALA A 19 -25.77 20.24 -2.41
C ALA A 19 -24.58 19.87 -3.31
N ALA A 20 -24.07 20.82 -4.11
CA ALA A 20 -22.90 20.60 -4.97
C ALA A 20 -21.62 20.28 -4.17
N ARG A 21 -21.42 20.93 -3.01
CA ARG A 21 -20.29 20.66 -2.11
C ARG A 21 -20.39 19.31 -1.40
N ALA A 22 -21.61 18.89 -1.04
CA ALA A 22 -21.83 17.58 -0.43
C ALA A 22 -21.59 16.45 -1.44
N ASP A 23 -22.03 16.63 -2.68
CA ASP A 23 -21.79 15.71 -3.80
C ASP A 23 -20.29 15.56 -4.09
N GLU A 24 -19.57 16.69 -4.19
CA GLU A 24 -18.12 16.68 -4.41
C GLU A 24 -17.34 16.00 -3.26
N ALA A 25 -17.72 16.23 -2.00
CA ALA A 25 -17.07 15.61 -0.86
C ALA A 25 -17.31 14.08 -0.82
N ALA A 26 -18.52 13.64 -1.15
CA ALA A 26 -18.86 12.23 -1.25
C ALA A 26 -18.11 11.54 -2.41
N ASP A 27 -18.07 12.19 -3.57
CA ASP A 27 -17.34 11.72 -4.75
C ASP A 27 -15.84 11.59 -4.47
N LYS A 28 -15.25 12.60 -3.84
CA LYS A 28 -13.83 12.55 -3.43
C LYS A 28 -13.56 11.39 -2.50
N LEU A 29 -14.44 11.15 -1.52
CA LEU A 29 -14.29 10.00 -0.62
C LEU A 29 -14.43 8.67 -1.37
N SER A 30 -15.33 8.58 -2.35
CA SER A 30 -15.53 7.40 -3.18
C SER A 30 -14.29 7.09 -4.04
N GLU A 31 -13.76 8.09 -4.75
CA GLU A 31 -12.56 7.95 -5.56
C GLU A 31 -11.33 7.61 -4.70
N ALA A 32 -11.20 8.23 -3.52
CA ALA A 32 -10.14 7.92 -2.58
C ALA A 32 -10.23 6.48 -2.03
N LYS A 33 -11.44 5.97 -1.74
CA LYS A 33 -11.63 4.57 -1.34
C LYS A 33 -11.21 3.61 -2.45
N THR A 34 -11.61 3.88 -3.69
CA THR A 34 -11.22 3.12 -4.87
C THR A 34 -9.70 3.06 -5.00
N LEU A 35 -9.03 4.21 -4.84
CA LEU A 35 -7.58 4.30 -4.92
C LEU A 35 -6.89 3.49 -3.82
N VAL A 36 -7.33 3.62 -2.57
CA VAL A 36 -6.78 2.86 -1.43
C VAL A 36 -6.94 1.36 -1.65
N GLN A 37 -8.09 0.91 -2.16
CA GLN A 37 -8.33 -0.50 -2.46
C GLN A 37 -7.40 -1.03 -3.55
N LYS A 38 -7.28 -0.32 -4.68
CA LYS A 38 -6.47 -0.72 -5.83
C LYS A 38 -4.97 -0.78 -5.53
N THR A 39 -4.50 0.00 -4.56
CA THR A 39 -3.08 0.21 -4.30
C THR A 39 -2.64 -0.45 -2.99
N LEU A 40 -3.02 0.13 -1.86
CA LEU A 40 -2.50 -0.23 -0.56
C LEU A 40 -3.08 -1.55 -0.07
N ILE A 41 -4.40 -1.72 -0.17
CA ILE A 41 -5.07 -2.93 0.33
C ILE A 41 -4.69 -4.14 -0.51
N LYS A 42 -4.72 -4.03 -1.84
CA LYS A 42 -4.31 -5.13 -2.73
C LYS A 42 -2.89 -5.62 -2.47
N ASN A 43 -1.94 -4.70 -2.27
CA ASN A 43 -0.55 -5.05 -1.98
C ASN A 43 -0.42 -5.69 -0.59
N LEU A 44 -1.14 -5.16 0.40
CA LEU A 44 -1.16 -5.71 1.75
C LEU A 44 -1.77 -7.12 1.78
N GLU A 45 -2.87 -7.34 1.07
CA GLU A 45 -3.54 -8.65 0.95
C GLU A 45 -2.62 -9.69 0.31
N THR A 46 -1.91 -9.30 -0.75
CA THR A 46 -0.94 -10.17 -1.43
C THR A 46 0.19 -10.58 -0.47
N GLY A 47 0.79 -9.60 0.23
CA GLY A 47 1.87 -9.86 1.19
C GLY A 47 1.41 -10.66 2.41
N PHE A 48 0.24 -10.32 2.95
CA PHE A 48 -0.37 -11.02 4.08
C PHE A 48 -0.68 -12.47 3.74
N SER A 49 -1.30 -12.74 2.58
CA SER A 49 -1.63 -14.11 2.16
C SER A 49 -0.39 -14.98 2.01
N ALA A 50 0.68 -14.45 1.39
CA ALA A 50 1.94 -15.17 1.27
C ALA A 50 2.59 -15.46 2.64
N ALA A 51 2.57 -14.48 3.55
CA ALA A 51 3.09 -14.65 4.90
C ALA A 51 2.24 -15.63 5.73
N LEU A 52 0.92 -15.57 5.60
CA LEU A 52 -0.03 -16.46 6.25
C LEU A 52 0.23 -17.91 5.83
N GLU A 53 0.29 -18.19 4.53
CA GLU A 53 0.54 -19.54 4.03
C GLU A 53 1.89 -20.10 4.48
N LYS A 54 2.95 -19.27 4.48
CA LYS A 54 4.25 -19.68 5.03
C LYS A 54 4.19 -20.00 6.52
N THR A 55 3.36 -19.27 7.27
CA THR A 55 3.21 -19.42 8.72
C THR A 55 2.45 -20.69 9.09
N VAL A 56 1.41 -21.02 8.32
CA VAL A 56 0.54 -22.18 8.59
C VAL A 56 1.07 -23.48 7.98
N ALA A 57 1.94 -23.41 6.96
CA ALA A 57 2.54 -24.59 6.33
C ALA A 57 3.13 -25.65 7.29
N PRO A 58 3.84 -25.29 8.38
CA PRO A 58 4.36 -26.27 9.34
C PRO A 58 3.34 -26.69 10.43
N MET A 59 2.13 -26.12 10.46
CA MET A 59 1.12 -26.39 11.48
C MET A 59 0.33 -27.66 11.15
N LYS A 60 -0.29 -28.30 12.17
CA LYS A 60 -1.28 -29.37 11.94
C LYS A 60 -2.56 -28.78 11.35
N ASP A 61 -3.22 -29.51 10.44
CA ASP A 61 -4.37 -29.03 9.65
C ASP A 61 -5.46 -28.32 10.47
N ASP A 62 -5.96 -28.93 11.55
CA ASP A 62 -7.01 -28.31 12.40
C ASP A 62 -6.56 -26.97 13.01
N LYS A 63 -5.28 -26.88 13.40
CA LYS A 63 -4.71 -25.64 13.96
C LYS A 63 -4.44 -24.61 12.88
N ALA A 64 -3.97 -25.06 11.71
CA ALA A 64 -3.73 -24.23 10.55
C ALA A 64 -5.03 -23.57 10.07
N GLU A 65 -6.13 -24.32 10.00
CA GLU A 65 -7.43 -23.80 9.56
C GLU A 65 -8.02 -22.81 10.57
N ALA A 66 -7.99 -23.15 11.88
CA ALA A 66 -8.44 -22.23 12.92
C ALA A 66 -7.65 -20.91 12.89
N PHE A 67 -6.33 -21.00 12.74
CA PHE A 67 -5.46 -19.82 12.66
C PHE A 67 -5.72 -19.00 11.39
N ARG A 68 -5.86 -19.63 10.22
CA ARG A 68 -6.22 -18.92 8.98
C ARG A 68 -7.50 -18.11 9.15
N LYS A 69 -8.53 -18.72 9.75
CA LYS A 69 -9.82 -18.06 9.96
C LYS A 69 -9.70 -16.83 10.86
N GLU A 70 -8.98 -16.95 11.97
CA GLU A 70 -8.75 -15.83 12.90
C GLU A 70 -7.93 -14.71 12.24
N ALA A 71 -6.84 -15.07 11.57
CA ALA A 71 -5.94 -14.13 10.92
C ALA A 71 -6.63 -13.37 9.78
N LEU A 72 -7.45 -14.06 8.96
CA LEU A 72 -8.26 -13.42 7.91
C LEU A 72 -9.33 -12.49 8.50
N ALA A 73 -9.98 -12.90 9.61
CA ALA A 73 -10.96 -12.04 10.28
C ALA A 73 -10.34 -10.78 10.90
N GLU A 74 -9.10 -10.87 11.41
CA GLU A 74 -8.34 -9.70 11.85
C GLU A 74 -7.93 -8.83 10.66
N PHE A 75 -7.42 -9.45 9.59
CA PHE A 75 -7.06 -8.74 8.37
C PHE A 75 -8.24 -7.92 7.82
N ASP A 76 -9.44 -8.50 7.76
CA ASP A 76 -10.63 -7.80 7.29
C ASP A 76 -11.04 -6.62 8.18
N ARG A 77 -10.87 -6.75 9.50
CA ARG A 77 -11.09 -5.65 10.45
C ARG A 77 -10.09 -4.52 10.21
N GLN A 78 -8.80 -4.84 10.10
CA GLN A 78 -7.76 -3.84 9.84
C GLN A 78 -7.92 -3.19 8.46
N ARG A 79 -8.26 -3.97 7.42
CA ARG A 79 -8.58 -3.47 6.09
C ARG A 79 -9.67 -2.40 6.14
N THR A 80 -10.74 -2.64 6.90
CA THR A 80 -11.84 -1.69 7.03
C THR A 80 -11.37 -0.37 7.64
N VAL A 81 -10.64 -0.43 8.75
CA VAL A 81 -10.05 0.75 9.41
C VAL A 81 -9.13 1.52 8.46
N MET A 82 -8.26 0.81 7.75
CA MET A 82 -7.33 1.41 6.79
C MET A 82 -8.05 2.09 5.63
N VAL A 83 -9.04 1.43 5.02
CA VAL A 83 -9.83 2.02 3.92
C VAL A 83 -10.50 3.29 4.40
N GLU A 84 -11.14 3.30 5.56
CA GLU A 84 -11.81 4.49 6.09
C GLU A 84 -10.84 5.62 6.44
N GLY A 85 -9.74 5.32 7.14
CA GLY A 85 -8.78 6.34 7.57
C GLY A 85 -8.04 6.96 6.39
N LEU A 86 -7.49 6.12 5.50
CA LEU A 86 -6.67 6.57 4.38
C LEU A 86 -7.50 7.28 3.31
N SER A 87 -8.73 6.82 3.06
CA SER A 87 -9.61 7.49 2.08
C SER A 87 -10.00 8.90 2.54
N LYS A 88 -10.24 9.11 3.84
CA LYS A 88 -10.46 10.45 4.40
C LYS A 88 -9.25 11.35 4.24
N GLU A 89 -8.05 10.83 4.50
CA GLU A 89 -6.80 11.59 4.35
C GLU A 89 -6.59 12.02 2.89
N TYR A 90 -6.80 11.12 1.92
CA TYR A 90 -6.68 11.45 0.51
C TYR A 90 -7.78 12.39 0.02
N ALA A 91 -9.04 12.16 0.43
CA ALA A 91 -10.14 13.08 0.11
C ALA A 91 -9.92 14.48 0.71
N ALA A 92 -9.22 14.60 1.84
CA ALA A 92 -8.89 15.90 2.40
C ALA A 92 -7.79 16.63 1.61
N LYS A 93 -6.81 15.91 1.04
CA LYS A 93 -5.63 16.53 0.40
C LYS A 93 -5.73 16.72 -1.11
N PHE A 94 -6.49 15.88 -1.80
CA PHE A 94 -6.59 15.92 -3.26
C PHE A 94 -7.93 16.49 -3.73
N SER A 95 -7.94 17.16 -4.87
CA SER A 95 -9.17 17.49 -5.60
C SER A 95 -9.80 16.23 -6.21
N LEU A 96 -11.06 16.34 -6.63
CA LEU A 96 -11.77 15.23 -7.29
C LEU A 96 -11.08 14.82 -8.60
N ASP A 97 -10.64 15.79 -9.40
CA ASP A 97 -9.99 15.55 -10.69
C ASP A 97 -8.62 14.87 -10.50
N GLU A 98 -7.86 15.24 -9.48
CA GLU A 98 -6.59 14.57 -9.15
C GLU A 98 -6.84 13.11 -8.73
N LEU A 99 -7.84 12.85 -7.87
CA LEU A 99 -8.19 11.50 -7.46
C LEU A 99 -8.60 10.63 -8.66
N LYS A 100 -9.46 11.16 -9.54
CA LYS A 100 -9.87 10.50 -10.78
C LYS A 100 -8.69 10.25 -11.71
N HIS A 101 -7.80 11.22 -11.86
CA HIS A 101 -6.60 11.08 -12.68
C HIS A 101 -5.69 9.97 -12.16
N ILE A 102 -5.42 9.94 -10.86
CA ILE A 102 -4.60 8.87 -10.25
C ILE A 102 -5.29 7.52 -10.42
N ASN A 103 -6.60 7.41 -10.17
CA ASN A 103 -7.33 6.17 -10.41
C ASN A 103 -7.22 5.70 -11.87
N GLY A 104 -7.29 6.63 -12.83
CA GLY A 104 -7.11 6.35 -14.25
C GLY A 104 -5.74 5.76 -14.58
N ILE A 105 -4.66 6.18 -13.91
CA ILE A 105 -3.33 5.57 -14.07
C ILE A 105 -3.36 4.10 -13.65
N TYR A 106 -4.01 3.76 -12.53
CA TYR A 106 -4.10 2.37 -12.05
C TYR A 106 -5.00 1.49 -12.93
N ASP A 107 -5.89 2.08 -13.72
CA ASP A 107 -6.73 1.38 -14.70
C ASP A 107 -6.08 1.28 -16.08
N ASP A 108 -5.00 2.02 -16.34
CA ASP A 108 -4.28 1.97 -17.60
C ASP A 108 -3.58 0.61 -17.80
N LYS A 109 -3.79 0.00 -18.97
CA LYS A 109 -3.25 -1.33 -19.28
C LYS A 109 -1.73 -1.34 -19.40
N THR A 110 -1.13 -0.24 -19.86
CA THR A 110 0.34 -0.13 -19.96
C THR A 110 0.95 -0.08 -18.56
N TYR A 111 0.35 0.70 -17.67
CA TYR A 111 0.76 0.77 -16.28
C TYR A 111 0.52 -0.54 -15.53
N GLN A 112 -0.59 -1.23 -15.76
CA GLN A 112 -0.83 -2.57 -15.20
C GLN A 112 0.21 -3.59 -15.69
N LYS A 113 0.57 -3.56 -16.97
CA LYS A 113 1.65 -4.41 -17.52
C LYS A 113 2.99 -4.09 -16.86
N PHE A 114 3.30 -2.81 -16.67
CA PHE A 114 4.50 -2.38 -15.95
C PHE A 114 4.51 -2.94 -14.52
N GLN A 115 3.41 -2.79 -13.78
CA GLN A 115 3.30 -3.33 -12.42
C GLN A 115 3.47 -4.85 -12.39
N ALA A 116 2.86 -5.58 -13.33
CA ALA A 116 2.97 -7.04 -13.39
C ALA A 116 4.41 -7.51 -13.60
N ILE A 117 5.17 -6.85 -14.50
CA ILE A 117 6.59 -7.18 -14.73
C ILE A 117 7.42 -6.93 -13.45
N ASN A 118 7.15 -5.85 -12.72
CA ASN A 118 7.87 -5.53 -11.48
C ASN A 118 7.50 -6.43 -10.31
N ALA A 119 6.29 -7.01 -10.30
CA ALA A 119 5.84 -7.93 -9.26
C ALA A 119 6.24 -9.40 -9.53
N ASP A 120 6.56 -9.74 -10.79
CA ASP A 120 6.93 -11.10 -11.17
C ASP A 120 8.35 -11.45 -10.66
N PRO A 121 8.49 -12.45 -9.76
CA PRO A 121 9.79 -12.86 -9.24
C PRO A 121 10.69 -13.49 -10.30
N SER A 122 10.13 -13.96 -11.41
CA SER A 122 10.87 -14.53 -12.54
C SER A 122 11.30 -13.48 -13.58
N SER A 123 10.87 -12.22 -13.43
CA SER A 123 11.20 -11.17 -14.39
C SER A 123 12.67 -10.79 -14.31
N THR A 124 13.23 -10.39 -15.46
CA THR A 124 14.60 -9.85 -15.53
C THR A 124 14.76 -8.61 -14.64
N VAL A 125 13.71 -7.80 -14.47
CA VAL A 125 13.73 -6.62 -13.58
C VAL A 125 13.97 -7.05 -12.13
N THR A 126 13.25 -8.08 -11.67
CA THR A 126 13.40 -8.61 -10.31
C THR A 126 14.77 -9.25 -10.12
N ALA A 127 15.24 -10.04 -11.08
CA ALA A 127 16.56 -10.68 -11.02
C ALA A 127 17.71 -9.65 -10.96
N VAL A 128 17.65 -8.61 -11.78
CA VAL A 128 18.63 -7.51 -11.75
C VAL A 128 18.60 -6.80 -10.39
N SER A 129 17.41 -6.51 -9.87
CA SER A 129 17.23 -5.83 -8.59
C SER A 129 17.78 -6.65 -7.41
N GLN A 130 17.48 -7.95 -7.35
CA GLN A 130 17.98 -8.85 -6.30
C GLN A 130 19.50 -9.00 -6.36
N ASN A 131 20.08 -9.09 -7.56
CA ASN A 131 21.53 -9.14 -7.73
C ASN A 131 22.22 -7.87 -7.22
N ALA A 132 21.63 -6.70 -7.50
CA ALA A 132 22.15 -5.42 -7.01
C ALA A 132 22.08 -5.33 -5.47
N VAL A 133 20.93 -5.65 -4.87
CA VAL A 133 20.75 -5.66 -3.40
C VAL A 133 21.72 -6.63 -2.74
N THR A 134 21.90 -7.83 -3.30
CA THR A 134 22.84 -8.83 -2.77
C THR A 134 24.28 -8.30 -2.77
N ARG A 135 24.70 -7.62 -3.84
CA ARG A 135 26.03 -6.98 -3.89
C ARG A 135 26.20 -5.91 -2.81
N LEU A 136 25.20 -5.06 -2.62
CA LEU A 136 25.22 -4.03 -1.58
C LEU A 136 25.29 -4.64 -0.18
N LEU A 137 24.49 -5.67 0.11
CA LEU A 137 24.52 -6.37 1.39
C LEU A 137 25.87 -7.07 1.65
N ASN A 138 26.48 -7.64 0.61
CA ASN A 138 27.81 -8.23 0.71
C ASN A 138 28.87 -7.16 1.01
N MET A 139 28.80 -5.98 0.38
CA MET A 139 29.69 -4.87 0.70
C MET A 139 29.54 -4.40 2.14
N LEU A 140 28.31 -4.24 2.64
CA LEU A 140 28.04 -3.88 4.02
C LEU A 140 28.56 -4.94 5.00
N SER A 141 28.35 -6.22 4.69
CA SER A 141 28.84 -7.33 5.51
C SER A 141 30.37 -7.40 5.55
N LEU A 142 31.03 -7.16 4.41
CA LEU A 142 32.50 -7.09 4.33
C LEU A 142 33.06 -5.89 5.09
N ALA A 143 32.40 -4.73 5.02
CA ALA A 143 32.79 -3.56 5.81
C ALA A 143 32.65 -3.82 7.32
N ALA A 144 31.51 -4.39 7.74
CA ALA A 144 31.28 -4.76 9.14
C ALA A 144 32.25 -5.85 9.63
N ALA A 145 32.61 -6.81 8.79
CA ALA A 145 33.62 -7.82 9.11
C ALA A 145 35.03 -7.22 9.20
N SER A 146 35.34 -6.20 8.37
CA SER A 146 36.64 -5.52 8.39
C SER A 146 36.83 -4.67 9.64
N GLU A 147 35.77 -4.06 10.19
CA GLU A 147 35.82 -3.40 11.50
C GLU A 147 36.00 -4.39 12.66
N ASN A 148 35.38 -5.58 12.57
CA ASN A 148 35.53 -6.64 13.58
C ASN A 148 36.85 -7.42 13.49
N ALA A 149 37.58 -7.31 12.37
CA ALA A 149 38.89 -7.95 12.17
C ALA A 149 40.07 -7.15 12.78
N GLY A 150 39.80 -6.10 13.56
CA GLY A 150 40.80 -5.31 14.29
C GLY A 150 41.51 -6.02 15.47
N GLY A 151 41.42 -7.35 15.55
CA GLY A 151 42.27 -8.18 16.43
C GLY A 151 43.57 -8.54 15.71
N GLN A 152 44.57 -7.68 15.87
CA GLN A 152 46.02 -7.84 15.67
C GLN A 152 46.52 -9.19 15.08
N PRO A 153 47.26 -9.20 13.94
CA PRO A 153 47.93 -10.41 13.49
C PRO A 153 49.07 -10.76 14.46
N GLU A 154 49.01 -11.97 15.05
CA GLU A 154 50.09 -12.53 15.85
C GLU A 154 51.35 -12.62 14.98
N THR A 155 52.35 -11.81 15.31
CA THR A 155 53.72 -11.95 14.79
C THR A 155 54.25 -13.35 15.15
N PRO A 156 54.76 -14.15 14.19
CA PRO A 156 55.30 -15.47 14.49
C PRO A 156 56.52 -15.34 15.41
N ALA A 157 56.50 -16.03 16.54
CA ALA A 157 57.63 -16.09 17.46
C ALA A 157 58.84 -16.77 16.77
N ALA A 158 59.99 -16.10 16.78
CA ALA A 158 61.26 -16.68 16.34
C ALA A 158 61.81 -17.63 17.41
N PRO A 159 62.37 -18.80 17.04
CA PRO A 159 62.93 -19.75 17.99
C PRO A 159 64.31 -19.28 18.50
N LYS A 160 64.61 -19.65 19.76
CA LYS A 160 65.88 -19.38 20.45
C LYS A 160 67.08 -20.09 19.81
#